data_AF-A0A2B6R2W7-F1
#
_entry.id   AF-A0A2B6R2W7-F1
#
_cell.length_a   1.000
_cell.length_b   1.000
_cell.length_c   1.000
_cell.angle_alpha   90.00
_cell.angle_beta   90.00
_cell.angle_gamma   90.00
#
_symmetry.space_group_name_H-M   'P 1'
#
loop_
_entity.id
_entity.type
_entity.pdbx_description
1 polymer ?
#
loop_
_entity_poly.entity_id
_entity_poly.type
_entity_poly.pdbx_seq_one_letter_code
_entity_poly.pdbx_strand_id
1 'polypeptide(L)'
;MRIRGVLISFLVLITFLGFSPIEKASASVSSDSVNEVGDRIDTNKNYYIVPADSPTRGLRSHQSLNYYPFLVVSSRGNTVEKPSAASMKLYFSEENKKYRIGMPFPFPKIGFIDYWLDSNLRFNPSEKYAVYWTITPVEGGYILQSEGGYLDYEEVESPMYGPITRAYLGKEKVVWKLVSAL
;
A
#
# COMPACT_ATOMS: atom_id res chain seq x y z
N MET A 1 -32.58 72.70 2.60
CA MET A 1 -33.95 72.18 2.29
C MET A 1 -33.95 70.71 2.68
N ARG A 2 -34.50 70.19 3.80
CA ARG A 2 -35.82 70.28 4.47
C ARG A 2 -37.03 69.79 3.63
N ILE A 3 -37.36 68.51 3.79
CA ILE A 3 -38.70 67.86 3.74
C ILE A 3 -38.60 66.70 4.77
N ARG A 4 -39.14 66.77 6.01
CA ARG A 4 -40.54 66.51 6.49
C ARG A 4 -41.07 65.14 6.00
N GLY A 5 -41.59 64.18 6.75
CA GLY A 5 -41.94 63.92 8.16
C GLY A 5 -42.21 62.38 8.26
N VAL A 6 -41.97 61.68 9.38
CA VAL A 6 -42.73 61.64 10.66
C VAL A 6 -43.95 60.70 10.63
N LEU A 7 -43.74 59.53 11.28
CA LEU A 7 -44.55 58.82 12.29
C LEU A 7 -45.77 57.91 11.94
N ILE A 8 -45.68 56.65 12.45
CA ILE A 8 -46.64 55.93 13.34
C ILE A 8 -47.96 55.45 12.68
N SER A 9 -48.53 54.26 12.89
CA SER A 9 -48.36 53.14 13.85
C SER A 9 -49.17 51.90 13.41
N PHE A 10 -48.71 50.74 13.89
CA PHE A 10 -49.47 49.59 14.43
C PHE A 10 -51.00 49.53 14.27
N LEU A 11 -51.48 48.47 13.61
CA LEU A 11 -52.70 47.68 13.87
C LEU A 11 -52.75 46.61 12.73
N VAL A 12 -52.94 45.31 12.85
CA VAL A 12 -53.71 44.46 13.76
C VAL A 12 -53.11 43.04 13.73
N LEU A 13 -52.98 42.50 14.93
CA LEU A 13 -52.90 41.09 15.31
C LEU A 13 -53.90 40.18 14.56
N ILE A 14 -53.42 39.28 13.70
CA ILE A 14 -54.16 38.04 13.34
C ILE A 14 -53.35 36.85 13.88
N THR A 15 -53.61 36.60 15.17
CA THR A 15 -53.88 35.28 15.76
C THR A 15 -53.10 34.07 15.22
N PHE A 16 -52.17 33.61 16.06
CA PHE A 16 -51.98 32.21 16.43
C PHE A 16 -53.12 31.28 16.01
N LEU A 17 -52.82 30.26 15.18
CA LEU A 17 -53.26 28.87 15.39
C LEU A 17 -52.68 27.97 14.29
N GLY A 18 -51.80 27.05 14.72
CA GLY A 18 -51.43 25.86 13.97
C GLY A 18 -50.20 26.04 13.09
N PHE A 19 -49.01 25.82 13.65
CA PHE A 19 -48.05 24.79 13.22
C PHE A 19 -46.80 24.96 14.10
N SER A 20 -46.53 23.95 14.92
CA SER A 20 -45.41 23.87 15.84
C SER A 20 -44.06 24.08 15.12
N PRO A 21 -43.03 24.60 15.81
CA PRO A 21 -41.70 24.73 15.23
C PRO A 21 -41.19 23.33 14.91
N ILE A 22 -41.04 23.01 13.62
CA ILE A 22 -40.21 21.88 13.23
C ILE A 22 -38.80 22.29 13.61
N GLU A 23 -38.34 21.76 14.75
CA GLU A 23 -36.93 21.60 15.06
C GLU A 23 -36.24 21.15 13.77
N LYS A 24 -35.50 22.07 13.18
CA LYS A 24 -34.58 21.74 12.11
C LYS A 24 -33.50 20.94 12.81
N ALA A 25 -33.70 19.63 12.86
CA ALA A 25 -32.68 18.68 13.25
C ALA A 25 -31.45 19.04 12.42
N SER A 26 -30.48 19.65 13.08
CA SER A 26 -29.11 19.67 12.62
C SER A 26 -28.75 18.20 12.51
N ALA A 27 -28.87 17.66 11.30
CA ALA A 27 -28.15 16.47 10.91
C ALA A 27 -26.67 16.84 11.11
N SER A 28 -26.19 16.53 12.31
CA SER A 28 -24.80 16.20 12.56
C SER A 28 -24.54 15.05 11.61
N VAL A 29 -24.19 15.39 10.37
CA VAL A 29 -23.38 14.52 9.54
C VAL A 29 -22.13 14.35 10.37
N SER A 30 -22.11 13.23 11.10
CA SER A 30 -20.88 12.66 11.61
C SER A 30 -19.90 12.80 10.47
N SER A 31 -18.90 13.65 10.65
CA SER A 31 -17.64 13.41 9.97
C SER A 31 -17.19 12.08 10.54
N ASP A 32 -17.70 10.98 9.96
CA ASP A 32 -17.09 9.69 10.10
C ASP A 32 -15.65 9.99 9.71
N SER A 33 -14.79 10.04 10.72
CA SER A 33 -13.37 9.96 10.52
C SER A 33 -13.22 8.70 9.71
N VAL A 34 -13.14 8.84 8.39
CA VAL A 34 -12.83 7.76 7.47
C VAL A 34 -11.64 7.12 8.13
N ASN A 35 -11.84 5.92 8.67
CA ASN A 35 -10.83 5.23 9.43
C ASN A 35 -9.65 5.07 8.45
N GLU A 36 -8.66 5.96 8.50
CA GLU A 36 -7.39 5.79 7.79
C GLU A 36 -6.71 4.46 8.19
N VAL A 37 -7.19 3.86 9.28
CA VAL A 37 -6.79 2.56 9.81
C VAL A 37 -7.43 1.37 9.05
N GLY A 38 -8.53 1.58 8.31
CA GLY A 38 -9.29 0.50 7.65
C GLY A 38 -8.72 -0.02 6.33
N ASP A 39 -8.06 0.85 5.56
CA ASP A 39 -7.50 0.50 4.23
C ASP A 39 -6.01 0.12 4.27
N ARG A 40 -5.42 0.09 5.46
CA ARG A 40 -4.00 -0.18 5.63
C ARG A 40 -3.74 -1.67 5.53
N ILE A 41 -2.70 -2.03 4.77
CA ILE A 41 -2.20 -3.41 4.71
C ILE A 41 -1.85 -3.88 6.13
N ASP A 42 -2.38 -5.04 6.53
CA ASP A 42 -2.15 -5.65 7.84
C ASP A 42 -0.68 -6.07 7.99
N THR A 43 0.09 -5.29 8.75
CA THR A 43 1.53 -5.50 8.97
C THR A 43 1.86 -6.59 10.00
N ASN A 44 0.84 -7.22 10.60
CA ASN A 44 1.04 -8.37 11.49
C ASN A 44 1.23 -9.68 10.72
N LYS A 45 0.91 -9.69 9.41
CA LYS A 45 1.07 -10.83 8.52
C LYS A 45 2.31 -10.68 7.66
N ASN A 46 2.80 -11.84 7.21
CA ASN A 46 3.71 -11.90 6.09
C ASN A 46 2.93 -12.15 4.80
N TYR A 47 3.50 -11.77 3.66
CA TYR A 47 2.89 -11.89 2.36
C TYR A 47 3.87 -12.47 1.35
N TYR A 48 3.34 -13.24 0.42
CA TYR A 48 3.95 -13.44 -0.89
C TYR A 48 3.52 -12.32 -1.80
N ILE A 49 4.48 -11.61 -2.38
CA ILE A 49 4.23 -10.56 -3.38
C ILE A 49 4.30 -11.23 -4.75
N VAL A 50 3.19 -11.23 -5.50
CA VAL A 50 3.07 -11.93 -6.79
C VAL A 50 2.55 -10.99 -7.88
N PRO A 51 2.97 -11.12 -9.15
CA PRO A 51 2.32 -10.41 -10.26
C PRO A 51 0.85 -10.79 -10.38
N ALA A 52 -0.02 -9.83 -10.66
CA ALA A 52 -1.46 -10.07 -10.76
C ALA A 52 -1.84 -10.98 -11.94
N ASP A 53 -1.07 -10.91 -13.03
CA ASP A 53 -1.18 -11.73 -14.26
C ASP A 53 -0.52 -13.12 -14.13
N SER A 54 0.32 -13.32 -13.11
CA SER A 54 1.01 -14.58 -12.85
C SER A 54 1.04 -14.94 -11.35
N PRO A 55 -0.13 -15.11 -10.71
CA PRO A 55 -0.26 -15.16 -9.25
C PRO A 55 0.35 -16.39 -8.58
N THR A 56 0.79 -17.40 -9.32
CA THR A 56 1.51 -18.57 -8.79
C THR A 56 3.01 -18.34 -8.64
N ARG A 57 3.54 -17.27 -9.24
CA ARG A 57 4.97 -16.95 -9.28
C ARG A 57 5.24 -15.73 -8.43
N GLY A 58 5.91 -15.88 -7.29
CA GLY A 58 6.17 -14.74 -6.42
C GLY A 58 7.59 -14.25 -6.44
N LEU A 59 7.76 -13.08 -5.83
CA LEU A 59 9.07 -12.49 -5.63
C LEU A 59 9.90 -13.35 -4.68
N ARG A 60 11.16 -13.56 -5.05
CA ARG A 60 12.13 -14.24 -4.21
C ARG A 60 13.53 -13.71 -4.46
N SER A 61 14.38 -13.93 -3.47
CA SER A 61 15.82 -13.81 -3.61
C SER A 61 16.38 -14.91 -4.53
N HIS A 62 17.19 -14.53 -5.51
CA HIS A 62 17.97 -15.45 -6.32
C HIS A 62 19.47 -15.31 -6.01
N GLN A 63 20.07 -16.37 -5.47
CA GLN A 63 21.47 -16.38 -5.00
C GLN A 63 22.51 -16.39 -6.13
N SER A 64 22.09 -16.59 -7.37
CA SER A 64 23.01 -16.96 -8.45
C SER A 64 23.67 -15.79 -9.19
N LEU A 65 23.38 -14.54 -8.86
CA LEU A 65 24.14 -13.41 -9.40
C LEU A 65 25.22 -13.07 -8.37
N ASN A 66 26.46 -13.47 -8.67
CA ASN A 66 27.63 -13.66 -7.78
C ASN A 66 28.04 -12.51 -6.83
N TYR A 67 27.28 -11.43 -6.70
CA TYR A 67 27.38 -10.46 -5.63
C TYR A 67 25.98 -9.96 -5.26
N TYR A 68 25.48 -10.40 -4.10
CA TYR A 68 24.18 -10.05 -3.51
C TYR A 68 22.95 -10.62 -4.24
N PRO A 69 21.95 -11.13 -3.50
CA PRO A 69 20.76 -11.66 -4.13
C PRO A 69 19.99 -10.56 -4.85
N PHE A 70 19.64 -10.81 -6.11
CA PHE A 70 18.70 -9.98 -6.85
C PHE A 70 17.29 -10.52 -6.66
N LEU A 71 16.33 -9.60 -6.63
CA LEU A 71 14.92 -9.92 -6.63
C LEU A 71 14.50 -10.44 -8.01
N VAL A 72 13.85 -11.59 -8.04
CA VAL A 72 13.30 -12.21 -9.25
C VAL A 72 11.87 -12.65 -9.01
N VAL A 73 11.09 -12.75 -10.08
CA VAL A 73 9.83 -13.50 -10.08
C VAL A 73 10.18 -14.97 -10.32
N SER A 74 9.70 -15.85 -9.45
CA SER A 74 10.01 -17.27 -9.54
C SER A 74 9.64 -17.88 -10.89
N SER A 75 10.27 -19.01 -11.22
CA SER A 75 9.77 -19.88 -12.29
C SER A 75 8.34 -20.35 -11.98
N ARG A 76 7.65 -20.84 -13.01
CA ARG A 76 6.33 -21.45 -12.87
C ARG A 76 6.40 -22.62 -11.89
N GLY A 77 5.46 -22.65 -10.95
CA GLY A 77 5.33 -23.71 -9.96
C GLY A 77 4.36 -23.30 -8.85
N ASN A 78 3.74 -24.29 -8.20
CA ASN A 78 2.74 -24.15 -7.13
C ASN A 78 1.40 -23.46 -7.52
N THR A 79 0.57 -23.16 -6.52
CA THR A 79 -0.78 -22.59 -6.66
C THR A 79 -0.82 -21.12 -6.25
N VAL A 80 -1.97 -20.46 -6.44
CA VAL A 80 -2.16 -19.04 -6.09
C VAL A 80 -2.10 -18.82 -4.58
N GLU A 81 -2.58 -19.79 -3.80
CA GLU A 81 -2.63 -19.73 -2.34
C GLU A 81 -1.26 -20.01 -1.72
N LYS A 82 -0.39 -20.72 -2.45
CA LYS A 82 0.97 -21.06 -2.00
C LYS A 82 1.97 -20.85 -3.15
N PRO A 83 2.17 -19.61 -3.61
CA PRO A 83 3.03 -19.33 -4.75
C PRO A 83 4.48 -19.73 -4.46
N SER A 84 5.25 -19.97 -5.51
CA SER A 84 6.71 -20.12 -5.37
C SER A 84 7.30 -18.74 -5.06
N ALA A 85 7.51 -18.42 -3.78
CA ALA A 85 7.81 -17.06 -3.35
C ALA A 85 8.56 -17.02 -2.01
N ALA A 86 9.26 -15.92 -1.74
CA ALA A 86 9.74 -15.60 -0.40
C ALA A 86 8.62 -14.97 0.42
N SER A 87 8.48 -15.40 1.68
CA SER A 87 7.59 -14.75 2.65
C SER A 87 8.20 -13.42 3.07
N MET A 88 7.51 -12.32 2.82
CA MET A 88 7.98 -10.96 3.09
C MET A 88 7.08 -10.26 4.12
N LYS A 89 7.69 -9.45 4.97
CA LYS A 89 7.00 -8.66 5.97
C LYS A 89 7.00 -7.18 5.59
N LEU A 90 5.85 -6.54 5.75
CA LEU A 90 5.67 -5.13 5.46
C LEU A 90 5.72 -4.34 6.77
N TYR A 91 6.55 -3.30 6.79
CA TYR A 91 6.78 -2.44 7.95
C TYR A 91 6.36 -1.02 7.61
N PHE A 92 5.21 -0.59 8.10
CA PHE A 92 4.76 0.78 7.87
C PHE A 92 5.47 1.76 8.81
N SER A 93 5.94 2.88 8.26
CA SER A 93 6.52 4.00 8.98
C SER A 93 5.48 5.10 9.12
N GLU A 94 5.12 5.46 10.35
CA GLU A 94 4.21 6.57 10.62
C GLU A 94 4.77 7.92 10.16
N GLU A 95 6.08 8.10 10.30
CA GLU A 95 6.77 9.33 9.89
C GLU A 95 6.72 9.54 8.37
N ASN A 96 7.00 8.49 7.60
CA ASN A 96 7.10 8.58 6.14
C ASN A 96 5.78 8.28 5.43
N LYS A 97 4.78 7.76 6.16
CA LYS A 97 3.51 7.23 5.62
C LYS A 97 3.74 6.24 4.47
N LYS A 98 4.80 5.44 4.58
CA LYS A 98 5.28 4.48 3.58
C LYS A 98 5.68 3.17 4.24
N TYR A 99 5.83 2.12 3.42
CA TYR A 99 6.23 0.80 3.87
C TYR A 99 7.73 0.56 3.64
N ARG A 100 8.32 -0.32 4.44
CA ARG A 100 9.58 -1.00 4.14
C ARG A 100 9.30 -2.48 4.02
N ILE A 101 10.07 -3.16 3.17
CA ILE A 101 9.87 -4.57 2.87
C ILE A 101 11.05 -5.34 3.44
N GLY A 102 10.76 -6.23 4.39
CA GLY A 102 11.72 -7.16 4.98
C GLY A 102 11.46 -8.59 4.53
N MET A 103 12.50 -9.40 4.48
CA MET A 103 12.42 -10.85 4.33
C MET A 103 12.97 -11.46 5.63
N PRO A 104 12.10 -12.06 6.48
CA PRO A 104 12.55 -12.71 7.70
C PRO A 104 13.49 -13.88 7.36
N PHE A 105 14.72 -13.83 7.84
CA PHE A 105 15.72 -14.87 7.61
C PHE A 105 16.10 -15.54 8.93
N PRO A 106 16.03 -16.88 9.02
CA PRO A 106 16.36 -17.59 10.25
C PRO A 106 17.88 -17.65 10.46
N PHE A 107 18.34 -17.22 11.63
CA PHE A 107 19.71 -17.38 12.09
C PHE A 107 19.78 -18.38 13.25
N PRO A 108 20.65 -19.40 13.14
CA PRO A 108 20.89 -20.32 14.24
C PRO A 108 21.24 -19.55 15.51
N LYS A 109 20.55 -19.86 16.61
CA LYS A 109 20.78 -19.30 17.97
C LYS A 109 20.43 -17.81 18.17
N ILE A 110 20.13 -17.06 17.10
CA ILE A 110 19.77 -15.63 17.18
C ILE A 110 18.27 -15.43 16.93
N GLY A 111 17.62 -16.33 16.20
CA GLY A 111 16.22 -16.21 15.80
C GLY A 111 16.08 -15.59 14.41
N PHE A 112 14.98 -14.91 14.13
CA PHE A 112 14.77 -14.28 12.83
C PHE A 112 15.37 -12.88 12.78
N ILE A 113 16.10 -12.59 11.71
CA ILE A 113 16.59 -11.25 11.37
C ILE A 113 15.99 -10.88 10.01
N ASP A 114 15.40 -9.69 9.92
CA ASP A 114 14.91 -9.19 8.65
C ASP A 114 16.05 -8.72 7.76
N TYR A 115 16.05 -9.23 6.53
CA TYR A 115 16.82 -8.66 5.45
C TYR A 115 15.94 -7.64 4.73
N TRP A 116 16.42 -6.42 4.61
CA TRP A 116 15.69 -5.29 4.07
C TRP A 116 15.94 -5.13 2.58
N LEU A 117 14.86 -4.90 1.82
CA LEU A 117 14.94 -4.62 0.39
C LEU A 117 15.51 -3.20 0.18
N ASP A 118 16.62 -3.11 -0.57
CA ASP A 118 17.29 -1.85 -0.93
C ASP A 118 16.82 -1.29 -2.29
N SER A 119 17.35 -0.12 -2.67
CA SER A 119 17.04 0.56 -3.94
C SER A 119 17.49 -0.20 -5.18
N ASN A 120 18.40 -1.17 -5.03
CA ASN A 120 18.88 -2.02 -6.11
C ASN A 120 18.10 -3.34 -6.17
N LEU A 121 17.02 -3.46 -5.41
CA LEU A 121 16.21 -4.67 -5.23
C LEU A 121 17.03 -5.86 -4.71
N ARG A 122 17.90 -5.58 -3.74
CA ARG A 122 18.69 -6.58 -3.03
C ARG A 122 18.35 -6.59 -1.56
N PHE A 123 18.46 -7.76 -0.95
CA PHE A 123 18.19 -7.96 0.46
C PHE A 123 19.47 -7.74 1.29
N ASN A 124 19.43 -6.77 2.21
CA ASN A 124 20.55 -6.41 3.08
C ASN A 124 20.19 -6.62 4.56
N PRO A 125 21.10 -7.14 5.40
CA PRO A 125 20.83 -7.37 6.83
C PRO A 125 20.73 -6.08 7.66
N SER A 126 21.05 -4.91 7.10
CA SER A 126 21.04 -3.63 7.81
C SER A 126 19.87 -2.76 7.37
N GLU A 127 19.06 -2.34 8.34
CA GLU A 127 17.88 -1.49 8.14
C GLU A 127 18.20 -0.14 7.49
N LYS A 128 19.43 0.37 7.66
CA LYS A 128 19.85 1.66 7.07
C LYS A 128 19.82 1.70 5.54
N TYR A 129 19.79 0.53 4.89
CA TYR A 129 19.69 0.41 3.43
C TYR A 129 18.26 0.14 2.96
N ALA A 130 17.31 -0.02 3.88
CA ALA A 130 15.91 -0.25 3.55
C ALA A 130 15.33 0.98 2.83
N VAL A 131 14.68 0.75 1.71
CA VAL A 131 13.98 1.83 0.99
C VAL A 131 12.51 1.88 1.35
N TYR A 132 11.95 3.08 1.25
CA TYR A 132 10.52 3.30 1.45
C TYR A 132 9.73 3.08 0.17
N TRP A 133 8.62 2.37 0.33
CA TRP A 133 7.69 1.98 -0.71
C TRP A 133 6.34 2.64 -0.46
N THR A 134 5.84 3.31 -1.48
CA THR A 134 4.42 3.64 -1.59
C THR A 134 3.72 2.42 -2.16
N ILE A 135 2.77 1.86 -1.42
CA ILE A 135 1.96 0.71 -1.87
C ILE A 135 0.53 1.21 -2.02
N THR A 136 0.11 1.42 -3.27
CA THR A 136 -1.18 2.02 -3.60
C THR A 136 -2.17 0.94 -4.00
N PRO A 137 -3.32 0.80 -3.32
CA PRO A 137 -4.36 -0.13 -3.75
C PRO A 137 -4.93 0.31 -5.10
N VAL A 138 -5.14 -0.65 -6.00
CA VAL A 138 -5.75 -0.47 -7.33
C VAL A 138 -6.68 -1.65 -7.62
N GLU A 139 -7.45 -1.58 -8.70
CA GLU A 139 -8.24 -2.72 -9.14
C GLU A 139 -7.34 -3.96 -9.34
N GLY A 140 -7.71 -5.08 -8.71
CA GLY A 140 -6.99 -6.34 -8.83
C GLY A 140 -5.72 -6.49 -7.98
N GLY A 141 -5.29 -5.46 -7.23
CA GLY A 141 -4.11 -5.56 -6.37
C GLY A 141 -3.52 -4.21 -5.95
N TYR A 142 -2.21 -4.07 -6.09
CA TYR A 142 -1.43 -2.93 -5.61
C TYR A 142 -0.36 -2.52 -6.63
N ILE A 143 -0.09 -1.23 -6.71
CA ILE A 143 1.11 -0.70 -7.36
C ILE A 143 2.16 -0.45 -6.27
N LEU A 144 3.38 -0.96 -6.47
CA LEU A 144 4.50 -0.77 -5.57
C LEU A 144 5.47 0.23 -6.21
N GLN A 145 5.75 1.33 -5.52
CA GLN A 145 6.63 2.40 -6.01
C GLN A 145 7.68 2.77 -4.96
N SER A 146 8.95 2.83 -5.36
CA SER A 146 10.02 3.43 -4.57
C SER A 146 10.52 4.71 -5.28
N GLU A 147 11.50 5.40 -4.69
CA GLU A 147 12.12 6.58 -5.31
C GLU A 147 12.72 6.28 -6.70
N GLY A 148 13.25 5.07 -6.91
CA GLY A 148 13.85 4.67 -8.19
C GLY A 148 12.85 4.28 -9.28
N GLY A 149 11.56 4.18 -8.98
CA GLY A 149 10.54 3.80 -9.95
C GLY A 149 9.48 2.83 -9.40
N TYR A 150 8.66 2.31 -10.30
CA TYR A 150 7.68 1.27 -10.02
C TYR A 150 8.33 -0.11 -10.02
N LEU A 151 7.90 -0.99 -9.12
CA LEU A 151 8.33 -2.38 -9.16
C LEU A 151 7.74 -3.06 -10.38
N ASP A 152 8.62 -3.57 -11.23
CA ASP A 152 8.32 -4.18 -12.51
C ASP A 152 9.11 -5.49 -12.65
N TYR A 153 8.82 -6.28 -13.67
CA TYR A 153 9.59 -7.46 -14.04
C TYR A 153 9.61 -7.70 -15.54
N GLU A 154 10.72 -8.25 -16.02
CA GLU A 154 10.90 -8.62 -17.41
C GLU A 154 11.57 -9.99 -17.51
N GLU A 155 11.27 -10.71 -18.59
CA GLU A 155 11.98 -11.94 -18.91
C GLU A 155 13.27 -11.62 -19.66
N VAL A 156 14.38 -12.13 -19.15
CA VAL A 156 15.72 -11.92 -19.70
C VAL A 156 16.43 -13.26 -19.83
N GLU A 157 17.21 -13.40 -20.90
CA GLU A 157 18.07 -14.57 -21.08
C GLU A 157 19.37 -14.37 -20.29
N SER A 158 19.61 -15.20 -19.28
CA SER A 158 20.87 -15.21 -18.56
C SER A 158 21.85 -16.17 -19.23
N PRO A 159 23.05 -15.72 -19.66
CA PRO A 159 24.05 -16.61 -20.23
C PRO A 159 24.47 -17.78 -19.32
N MET A 160 24.27 -17.64 -18.01
CA MET A 160 24.69 -18.61 -17.00
C MET A 160 23.54 -19.47 -16.46
N TYR A 161 22.30 -18.99 -16.54
CA TYR A 161 21.15 -19.59 -15.84
C TYR A 161 19.93 -19.82 -16.74
N GLY A 162 20.02 -19.47 -18.02
CA GLY A 162 18.91 -19.53 -18.95
C GLY A 162 17.86 -18.43 -18.67
N PRO A 163 16.61 -18.63 -19.09
CA PRO A 163 15.54 -17.66 -18.89
C PRO A 163 15.30 -17.34 -17.41
N ILE A 164 15.38 -16.06 -17.06
CA ILE A 164 15.06 -15.54 -15.72
C ILE A 164 14.05 -14.41 -15.87
N THR A 165 13.05 -14.36 -14.99
CA THR A 165 12.16 -13.19 -14.88
C THR A 165 12.69 -12.27 -13.78
N ARG A 166 13.45 -11.25 -14.19
CA ARG A 166 14.13 -10.32 -13.28
C ARG A 166 13.16 -9.24 -12.82
N ALA A 167 13.17 -8.92 -11.52
CA ALA A 167 12.49 -7.71 -11.03
C ALA A 167 13.42 -6.49 -11.17
N TYR A 168 12.85 -5.34 -11.50
CA TYR A 168 13.56 -4.08 -11.66
C TYR A 168 12.68 -2.89 -11.27
N LEU A 169 13.28 -1.70 -11.20
CA LEU A 169 12.54 -0.45 -11.01
C LEU A 169 12.32 0.20 -12.39
N GLY A 170 11.08 0.16 -12.86
CA GLY A 170 10.64 0.63 -14.17
C GLY A 170 9.81 1.92 -14.10
N LYS A 171 9.39 2.38 -15.28
CA LYS A 171 8.45 3.50 -15.44
C LYS A 171 7.00 3.04 -15.53
N GLU A 172 6.79 1.78 -15.91
CA GLU A 172 5.46 1.21 -16.11
C GLU A 172 4.87 0.73 -14.79
N LYS A 173 3.55 0.79 -14.69
CA LYS A 173 2.83 0.37 -13.50
C LYS A 173 2.38 -1.06 -13.67
N VAL A 174 2.98 -1.95 -12.89
CA VAL A 174 2.58 -3.36 -12.82
C VAL A 174 1.75 -3.59 -11.56
N VAL A 175 0.65 -4.32 -11.71
CA VAL A 175 -0.22 -4.70 -10.58
C VAL A 175 0.32 -5.94 -9.90
N TRP A 176 0.52 -5.84 -8.59
CA TRP A 176 0.97 -6.91 -7.72
C TRP A 176 -0.13 -7.30 -6.73
N LYS A 177 -0.21 -8.57 -6.36
CA LYS A 177 -1.08 -9.07 -5.29
C LYS A 177 -0.25 -9.41 -4.06
N LEU A 178 -0.85 -9.17 -2.90
CA LEU A 178 -0.33 -9.58 -1.61
C LEU A 178 -1.12 -10.80 -1.15
N VAL A 179 -0.52 -11.99 -1.29
CA VAL A 179 -1.11 -13.25 -0.82
C VAL A 179 -0.58 -13.51 0.58
N SER A 180 -1.46 -13.71 1.57
CA SER A 180 -1.01 -13.99 2.95
C SER A 180 -0.12 -15.23 2.97
N ALA A 181 1.07 -15.11 3.56
CA ALA A 181 1.91 -16.25 3.87
C ALA A 181 1.47 -16.83 5.22
N LEU A 182 1.39 -18.16 5.28
CA LEU A 182 1.08 -18.91 6.50
C LEU A 182 2.28 -18.96 7.45
#